data_AF-A0A2P6PUM3-F1
#
_entry.id   AF-A0A2P6PUM3-F1
#
_cell.length_a   1.000
_cell.length_b   1.000
_cell.length_c   1.000
_cell.angle_alpha   90.00
_cell.angle_beta   90.00
_cell.angle_gamma   90.00
#
_symmetry.space_group_name_H-M   'P 1'
#
loop_
_entity.id
_entity.type
_entity.pdbx_description
1 polymer ?
#
loop_
_entity_poly.entity_id
_entity_poly.type
_entity_poly.pdbx_seq_one_letter_code
_entity_poly.pdbx_strand_id
1 'polypeptide(L)' 'MADLEFGWLAWWLEVLSEVAGVKAIEVESFPRLHAWIQRFKEIPTIKETLPDRSAMLTHCKDRRARFLALAKS' A
#
# COMPACT_ATOMS: atom_id res chain seq x y z
N MET A 1 9.29 -16.91 5.93
CA MET A 1 7.92 -17.17 5.40
C MET A 1 7.04 -15.95 5.59
N ALA A 2 7.07 -15.31 6.77
CA ALA A 2 6.39 -14.04 7.06
C ALA A 2 6.55 -12.96 5.97
N ASP A 3 7.73 -12.80 5.35
CA ASP A 3 7.91 -11.79 4.29
C ASP A 3 6.96 -11.98 3.10
N LEU A 4 6.67 -13.22 2.70
CA LEU A 4 5.74 -13.50 1.61
C LEU A 4 4.28 -13.38 2.06
N GLU A 5 3.98 -13.81 3.29
CA GLU A 5 2.64 -13.72 3.88
C GLU A 5 2.21 -12.26 4.09
N PHE A 6 3.14 -11.39 4.49
CA PHE A 6 2.90 -9.99 4.75
C PHE A 6 3.32 -9.07 3.59
N GLY A 7 3.93 -9.61 2.54
CA GLY A 7 4.48 -8.85 1.42
C GLY A 7 3.45 -7.94 0.73
N TRP A 8 2.19 -8.35 0.68
CA TRP A 8 1.09 -7.54 0.13
C TRP A 8 0.84 -6.25 0.93
N LEU A 9 1.16 -6.22 2.23
CA LEU A 9 1.03 -5.04 3.08
C LEU A 9 2.00 -3.94 2.65
N ALA A 10 3.21 -4.30 2.21
CA ALA A 10 4.20 -3.34 1.73
C ALA A 10 3.65 -2.45 0.60
N TRP A 11 2.71 -3.00 -0.16
CA TRP A 11 2.10 -2.34 -1.30
C TRP A 11 0.79 -1.63 -0.95
N TRP A 12 -0.08 -2.30 -0.20
CA TRP A 12 -1.37 -1.73 0.23
C TRP A 12 -1.21 -0.54 1.17
N LEU A 13 -0.25 -0.57 2.10
CA LEU A 13 -0.07 0.49 3.08
C LEU A 13 0.31 1.83 2.43
N GLU A 14 1.18 1.83 1.43
CA GLU A 14 1.54 3.04 0.68
C GLU A 14 0.33 3.60 -0.08
N VAL A 15 -0.38 2.74 -0.82
CA VAL A 15 -1.52 3.17 -1.66
C VAL A 15 -2.69 3.65 -0.81
N LEU A 16 -3.03 2.95 0.29
CA LEU A 16 -4.10 3.37 1.19
C LEU A 16 -3.78 4.66 1.92
N SER A 17 -2.52 4.84 2.34
CA SER A 17 -2.06 6.10 2.96
C SER A 17 -2.30 7.28 2.02
N GLU A 18 -1.84 7.15 0.77
CA GLU A 18 -2.02 8.19 -0.25
C GLU A 18 -3.51 8.44 -0.56
N VAL A 19 -4.29 7.37 -0.73
CA VAL A 19 -5.72 7.46 -1.04
C VAL A 19 -6.51 8.11 0.08
N ALA A 20 -6.19 7.82 1.34
CA ALA A 20 -6.86 8.41 2.50
C ALA A 20 -6.33 9.81 2.85
N GLY A 21 -5.15 10.19 2.35
CA GLY A 21 -4.47 11.43 2.71
C GLY A 21 -3.90 11.39 4.13
N VAL A 22 -3.57 10.19 4.63
CA VAL A 22 -3.01 9.97 5.97
C VAL A 22 -1.66 9.28 5.84
N LYS A 23 -0.76 9.51 6.79
CA LYS A 23 0.53 8.82 6.81
C LYS A 23 0.44 7.60 7.72
N ALA A 24 0.02 6.45 7.17
CA ALA A 24 -0.19 5.25 8.00
C ALA A 24 1.13 4.65 8.52
N ILE A 25 2.23 4.82 7.77
CA ILE A 25 3.57 4.40 8.17
C ILE A 25 4.43 5.65 8.31
N GLU A 26 4.51 6.17 9.53
CA GLU A 26 5.49 7.20 9.87
C GLU A 26 6.84 6.56 10.13
N VAL A 27 7.88 7.07 9.47
CA VAL A 27 9.26 6.57 9.60
C VAL A 27 9.74 6.64 11.05
N GLU A 28 9.33 7.68 11.78
CA GLU A 28 9.72 7.89 13.17
C GLU A 28 9.05 6.88 14.11
N SER A 29 7.79 6.50 13.85
CA SER A 29 7.05 5.54 14.66
C SER A 29 7.38 4.09 14.30
N PHE A 30 7.62 3.79 13.01
CA PHE A 30 7.84 2.43 12.51
C PHE A 30 9.07 2.31 11.59
N PRO A 31 10.28 2.67 12.06
CA PRO A 31 11.48 2.72 11.22
C PRO A 31 11.85 1.36 10.62
N ARG A 32 11.67 0.28 11.40
CA ARG A 32 11.97 -1.09 10.94
C ARG A 32 11.00 -1.57 9.88
N LEU A 33 9.72 -1.25 10.02
CA LEU A 33 8.70 -1.63 9.04
C LEU A 33 8.89 -0.84 7.75
N HIS A 34 9.16 0.46 7.85
CA HIS A 34 9.50 1.28 6.69
C HIS A 34 10.71 0.72 5.94
N ALA A 35 11.80 0.40 6.63
CA ALA A 35 12.98 -0.21 6.02
C ALA A 35 12.69 -1.57 5.38
N TRP A 36 11.85 -2.39 6.02
CA TRP A 36 11.42 -3.67 5.46
C TRP A 36 10.61 -3.48 4.16
N ILE A 37 9.65 -2.54 4.12
CA ILE A 37 8.86 -2.24 2.91
C ILE A 37 9.78 -1.87 1.75
N GLN A 38 10.74 -0.96 1.98
CA GLN A 38 11.68 -0.53 0.94
C GLN A 38 12.53 -1.70 0.44
N ARG A 39 13.06 -2.54 1.34
CA ARG A 39 13.88 -3.70 0.96
C ARG A 39 13.07 -4.78 0.24
N PHE A 40 11.83 -5.03 0.67
CA PHE A 40 10.97 -6.06 0.11
C PHE A 40 10.59 -5.75 -1.35
N LYS A 41 10.28 -4.48 -1.64
CA LYS A 41 9.94 -4.02 -3.00
C LYS A 41 11.11 -4.06 -3.98
N GLU A 42 12.35 -4.01 -3.48
CA GLU A 42 13.56 -4.09 -4.32
C GLU A 42 14.00 -5.54 -4.65
N ILE A 43 13.33 -6.55 -4.09
CA ILE A 43 13.58 -7.94 -4.47
C ILE A 43 13.11 -8.14 -5.92
N PRO A 44 13.98 -8.59 -6.87
CA PRO A 44 13.67 -8.61 -8.30
C PRO A 44 12.35 -9.32 -8.64
N THR A 45 12.15 -10.53 -8.11
CA THR A 45 10.93 -11.31 -8.34
C THR A 45 9.68 -10.61 -7.81
N ILE A 46 9.80 -9.90 -6.68
CA ILE A 46 8.68 -9.12 -6.14
C ILE A 46 8.44 -7.94 -7.08
N LYS A 47 9.46 -7.14 -7.37
CA LYS A 47 9.39 -5.94 -8.23
C LYS A 47 8.73 -6.20 -9.58
N GLU A 48 9.02 -7.34 -10.20
CA GLU A 48 8.46 -7.78 -11.49
C GLU A 48 7.01 -8.28 -11.39
N THR A 49 6.60 -8.80 -10.22
CA THR A 49 5.25 -9.35 -9.99
C THR A 49 4.30 -8.31 -9.41
N LEU A 50 4.83 -7.22 -8.84
CA LEU A 50 4.04 -6.14 -8.28
C LEU A 50 3.17 -5.52 -9.40
N PRO A 51 1.87 -5.31 -9.16
CA PRO A 51 1.01 -4.65 -10.15
C PRO A 51 1.52 -3.25 -10.50
N ASP A 52 0.87 -2.55 -11.45
CA ASP A 52 1.21 -1.15 -11.68
C ASP A 52 0.70 -0.26 -10.51
N ARG A 53 1.58 0.55 -9.92
CA ARG A 53 1.23 1.42 -8.78
C ARG A 53 0.12 2.40 -9.13
N SER A 54 0.14 2.96 -10.34
CA SER A 54 -0.84 3.97 -10.77
C SER A 54 -2.22 3.36 -10.99
N ALA A 55 -2.27 2.14 -11.53
CA ALA A 55 -3.48 1.36 -11.68
C ALA A 55 -4.08 1.01 -10.32
N MET A 56 -3.26 0.58 -9.35
CA MET A 56 -3.74 0.27 -8.01
C MET A 56 -4.25 1.51 -7.27
N LEU A 57 -3.57 2.65 -7.43
CA LEU A 57 -4.01 3.93 -6.88
C LEU A 57 -5.37 4.35 -7.45
N THR A 58 -5.54 4.24 -8.77
CA THR A 58 -6.80 4.55 -9.46
C THR A 58 -7.92 3.66 -8.92
N HIS A 59 -7.68 2.35 -8.86
CA HIS A 59 -8.65 1.40 -8.32
C HIS A 59 -9.05 1.71 -6.87
N CYS A 60 -8.08 2.05 -6.00
CA CYS A 60 -8.36 2.40 -4.61
C CYS A 60 -9.10 3.74 -4.47
N LYS A 61 -8.80 4.74 -5.31
CA LYS A 61 -9.55 6.01 -5.36
C LYS A 61 -11.01 5.79 -5.76
N ASP A 62 -11.24 4.99 -6.80
CA ASP A 62 -12.59 4.64 -7.25
C ASP A 62 -13.37 3.90 -6.16
N ARG A 63 -12.74 2.94 -5.48
CA ARG A 63 -13.34 2.25 -4.34
C ARG A 63 -13.68 3.22 -3.21
N ARG A 64 -12.78 4.14 -2.86
CA ARG A 64 -13.05 5.18 -1.85
C ARG A 64 -14.27 6.01 -2.24
N ALA A 65 -14.35 6.46 -3.49
CA ALA A 65 -15.48 7.25 -3.97
C ALA A 65 -16.81 6.47 -3.86
N ARG A 66 -16.83 5.18 -4.21
CA ARG A 66 -18.01 4.32 -4.05
C ARG A 66 -18.43 4.16 -2.59
N PHE A 67 -17.49 3.90 -1.68
CA PHE A 67 -17.79 3.82 -0.25
C PHE A 67 -18.35 5.13 0.30
N LEU A 68 -17.80 6.27 -0.12
CA LEU A 68 -18.30 7.58 0.27
C LEU A 68 -19.69 7.87 -0.28
N ALA A 69 -20.04 7.37 -1.48
CA ALA A 69 -21.38 7.48 -2.03
C ALA A 69 -22.38 6.62 -1.25
N LEU A 70 -22.02 5.37 -0.93
CA LEU A 70 -22.84 4.46 -0.14
C LEU A 70 -23.10 4.99 1.29
N ALA A 71 -22.09 5.60 1.92
CA ALA A 71 -22.26 6.15 3.26
C ALA A 71 -23.20 7.37 3.33
N LYS A 72 -23.55 7.97 2.17
CA LYS A 72 -24.44 9.12 2.05
C LYS A 72 -25.87 8.75 1.65
N SER A 73 -26.14 7.49 1.31
CA SER A 73 -27.49 6.98 1.03
C SER A 73 -28.14 6.41 2.28
#